data_AF-A0A2V0MVX0-F1
#
_entry.id   AF-A0A2V0MVX0-F1
#
_cell.length_a   1.000
_cell.length_b   1.000
_cell.length_c   1.000
_cell.angle_alpha   90.00
_cell.angle_beta   90.00
_cell.angle_gamma   90.00
#
_symmetry.space_group_name_H-M   'P 1'
#
loop_
_entity.id
_entity.type
_entity.pdbx_description
1 polymer ?
#
loop_
_entity_poly.entity_id
_entity_poly.type
_entity_poly.pdbx_seq_one_letter_code
_entity_poly.pdbx_strand_id
1 'polypeptide(L)'
;MRHLSHSHFFAGVVAVVLITVGLLALWWPVYLDQFDHYGVQITCGRGFSANLTQAADAGGDDIAGKCGTALLVRRAWAIPTAAIGWVMITIVLAIWVHTPPGPQEESTRFWELRGDAT
;
A
#
# COMPACT_ATOMS: atom_id res chain seq x y z
N MET A 1 -17.55 -26.56 -7.53
CA MET A 1 -16.48 -25.72 -8.08
C MET A 1 -16.80 -24.23 -7.86
N ARG A 2 -16.59 -23.68 -6.64
CA ARG A 2 -16.88 -22.25 -6.31
C ARG A 2 -15.73 -21.50 -5.59
N HIS A 3 -14.58 -22.14 -5.32
CA HIS A 3 -13.54 -21.53 -4.49
C HIS A 3 -12.58 -20.57 -5.22
N LEU A 4 -12.44 -20.67 -6.56
CA LEU A 4 -11.45 -19.90 -7.31
C LEU A 4 -11.77 -18.40 -7.43
N SER A 5 -13.05 -18.00 -7.34
CA SER A 5 -13.46 -16.58 -7.41
C SER A 5 -13.26 -15.86 -6.07
N HIS A 6 -13.49 -16.56 -4.96
CA HIS A 6 -13.45 -15.97 -3.62
C HIS A 6 -12.01 -15.68 -3.17
N SER A 7 -11.06 -16.56 -3.51
CA SER A 7 -9.63 -16.37 -3.21
C SER A 7 -9.02 -15.19 -3.95
N HIS A 8 -9.31 -15.01 -5.24
CA HIS A 8 -8.81 -13.87 -6.03
C HIS A 8 -9.40 -12.54 -5.54
N PHE A 9 -10.67 -12.54 -5.16
CA PHE A 9 -11.30 -11.37 -4.54
C PHE A 9 -10.60 -10.99 -3.23
N PHE A 10 -10.40 -11.95 -2.33
CA PHE A 10 -9.67 -11.71 -1.07
C PHE A 10 -8.23 -11.26 -1.29
N ALA A 11 -7.52 -11.85 -2.26
CA ALA A 11 -6.17 -11.42 -2.62
C ALA A 11 -6.14 -9.96 -3.08
N GLY A 12 -7.12 -9.53 -3.87
CA GLY A 12 -7.30 -8.12 -4.25
C GLY A 12 -7.54 -7.21 -3.05
N VAL A 13 -8.44 -7.61 -2.14
CA VAL A 13 -8.71 -6.85 -0.90
C VAL A 13 -7.45 -6.72 -0.04
N VAL A 14 -6.74 -7.82 0.19
CA VAL A 14 -5.48 -7.82 0.96
C VAL A 14 -4.45 -6.92 0.31
N ALA A 15 -4.32 -6.94 -1.02
CA ALA A 15 -3.40 -6.06 -1.75
C ALA A 15 -3.72 -4.58 -1.52
N VAL A 16 -5.00 -4.18 -1.61
CA VAL A 16 -5.45 -2.81 -1.34
C VAL A 16 -5.17 -2.41 0.11
N VAL A 17 -5.42 -3.31 1.07
CA VAL A 17 -5.11 -3.06 2.49
C VAL A 17 -3.61 -2.84 2.70
N LEU A 18 -2.75 -3.67 2.10
CA LEU A 18 -1.30 -3.51 2.22
C LEU A 18 -0.80 -2.18 1.63
N ILE A 19 -1.31 -1.79 0.46
CA ILE A 19 -0.97 -0.51 -0.18
C ILE A 19 -1.41 0.65 0.72
N THR A 20 -2.68 0.65 1.17
CA THR A 20 -3.22 1.74 1.98
C THR A 20 -2.49 1.88 3.31
N VAL A 21 -2.20 0.78 4.00
CA VAL A 21 -1.44 0.78 5.26
C VAL A 21 -0.02 1.31 5.04
N GLY A 22 0.69 0.83 4.01
CA GLY A 22 2.05 1.29 3.71
C GLY A 22 2.10 2.77 3.35
N LEU A 23 1.16 3.26 2.54
CA LEU A 23 1.07 4.68 2.16
C LEU A 23 0.69 5.57 3.34
N LEU A 24 -0.28 5.16 4.17
CA LEU A 24 -0.65 5.91 5.38
C LEU A 24 0.51 5.98 6.36
N ALA A 25 1.27 4.90 6.53
CA ALA A 25 2.47 4.89 7.35
C ALA A 25 3.54 5.86 6.82
N LEU A 26 3.72 5.97 5.50
CA LEU A 26 4.66 6.93 4.91
C LEU A 26 4.14 8.38 4.96
N TRP A 27 2.82 8.56 4.94
CA TRP A 27 2.18 9.88 4.97
C TRP A 27 2.16 10.50 6.36
N TRP A 28 1.98 9.68 7.40
CA TRP A 28 1.90 10.20 8.77
C TRP A 28 3.27 10.74 9.22
N PRO A 29 3.31 11.91 9.89
CA PRO A 29 4.55 12.43 10.45
C PRO A 29 5.15 11.49 11.51
N VAL A 30 6.47 11.47 11.62
CA VAL A 30 7.21 10.81 12.71
C VAL A 30 7.56 11.89 13.73
N TYR A 31 7.15 11.66 14.96
CA TYR A 31 7.49 12.51 16.10
C TYR A 31 8.56 11.82 16.93
N LEU A 32 9.49 12.62 17.45
CA LEU A 32 10.45 12.16 18.44
C LEU A 32 9.88 12.46 19.83
N ASP A 33 10.15 11.61 20.82
CA ASP A 33 9.73 11.83 22.23
C ASP A 33 10.56 12.92 22.94
N GLN A 34 11.08 13.88 22.17
CA GLN A 34 11.96 14.95 22.59
C GLN A 34 11.25 16.27 22.28
N PHE A 35 11.34 17.21 23.21
CA PHE A 35 10.74 18.54 23.08
C PHE A 35 11.84 19.55 22.75
N ASP A 36 11.51 20.54 21.93
CA ASP A 36 12.39 21.68 21.68
C ASP A 36 12.46 22.60 22.92
N HIS A 37 13.30 23.64 22.85
CA HIS A 37 13.45 24.59 23.96
C HIS A 37 12.20 25.46 24.22
N TYR A 38 11.20 25.42 23.33
CA TYR A 38 9.89 26.04 23.49
C TYR A 38 8.83 25.07 24.03
N GLY A 39 9.19 23.80 24.30
CA GLY A 39 8.29 22.78 24.81
C GLY A 39 7.38 22.14 23.75
N VAL A 40 7.68 22.31 22.46
CA VAL A 40 6.93 21.70 21.34
C VAL A 40 7.64 20.42 20.90
N GLN A 41 6.87 19.38 20.55
CA GLN A 41 7.44 18.10 20.14
C GLN A 41 8.15 18.23 18.78
N ILE A 42 9.39 17.74 18.70
CA ILE A 42 10.19 17.83 17.47
C ILE A 42 9.59 16.91 16.41
N THR A 43 9.20 17.48 15.26
CA THR A 43 8.75 16.69 14.11
C THR A 43 9.90 16.40 13.15
N CYS A 44 10.12 15.11 12.86
CA CYS A 44 11.16 14.66 11.93
C CYS A 44 10.72 14.74 10.46
N GLY A 45 9.48 15.17 10.20
CA GLY A 45 8.83 15.13 8.90
C GLY A 45 8.05 13.83 8.66
N ARG A 46 7.82 13.53 7.38
CA ARG A 46 7.01 12.38 6.92
C ARG A 46 7.90 11.29 6.34
N GLY A 47 7.40 10.06 6.26
CA GLY A 47 8.12 8.95 5.64
C GLY A 47 8.61 9.25 4.21
N PHE A 48 7.87 10.05 3.42
CA PHE A 48 8.30 10.49 2.09
C PHE A 48 9.34 11.62 2.09
N SER A 49 9.25 12.54 3.04
CA SER A 49 10.09 13.76 3.10
C SER A 49 10.63 13.96 4.51
N ALA A 50 11.94 13.79 4.67
CA ALA A 50 12.61 14.15 5.92
C ALA A 50 12.75 15.68 5.99
N ASN A 51 12.37 16.29 7.11
CA ASN A 51 12.74 17.67 7.40
C ASN A 51 13.50 17.67 8.73
N LEU A 52 14.83 17.70 8.65
CA LEU A 52 15.74 17.61 9.79
C LEU A 52 16.17 18.98 10.32
N THR A 53 15.76 20.07 9.67
CA THR A 53 16.19 21.43 10.02
C THR A 53 15.79 21.79 11.45
N GLN A 54 14.53 21.52 11.83
CA GLN A 54 14.04 21.73 13.19
C GLN A 54 14.77 20.86 14.23
N ALA A 55 15.12 19.62 13.87
CA ALA A 55 15.87 18.73 14.75
C ALA A 55 17.33 19.19 14.95
N ALA A 56 17.96 19.69 13.89
CA ALA A 56 19.30 20.25 13.94
C ALA A 56 19.34 21.55 14.76
N ASP A 57 18.33 22.42 14.63
CA ASP A 57 18.22 23.64 15.42
C ASP A 57 17.94 23.37 16.91
N ALA A 58 17.19 22.30 17.23
CA ALA A 58 16.83 21.96 18.61
C ALA A 58 17.95 21.26 19.41
N GLY A 59 18.84 20.52 18.76
CA GLY A 59 19.88 19.75 19.48
C GLY A 59 21.03 19.22 18.63
N GLY A 60 21.27 19.80 17.46
CA GLY A 60 22.39 19.46 16.59
C GLY A 60 22.32 18.08 15.96
N ASP A 61 23.48 17.57 15.54
CA ASP A 61 23.61 16.35 14.73
C ASP A 61 23.10 15.07 15.43
N ASP A 62 23.14 15.00 16.77
CA ASP A 62 22.66 13.84 17.53
C ASP A 62 21.13 13.66 17.44
N ILE A 63 20.39 14.76 17.59
CA ILE A 63 18.92 14.75 17.48
C ILE A 63 18.48 14.59 16.03
N ALA A 64 19.19 15.21 15.08
CA ALA A 64 18.98 14.98 13.66
C ALA A 64 19.22 13.50 13.27
N GLY A 65 20.25 12.87 13.84
CA GLY A 65 20.55 11.44 13.66
C GLY A 65 19.42 10.54 14.15
N LYS A 66 18.88 10.80 15.35
CA LYS A 66 17.72 10.07 15.91
C LYS A 66 16.48 10.20 15.03
N CYS A 67 16.19 11.39 14.52
CA CYS A 67 15.12 11.59 13.53
C CYS A 67 15.36 10.78 12.25
N GLY A 68 16.59 10.77 11.74
CA GLY A 68 16.98 9.97 10.58
C GLY A 68 16.73 8.48 10.78
N THR A 69 17.15 7.92 11.93
CA THR A 69 16.93 6.51 12.28
C THR A 69 15.43 6.20 12.40
N ALA A 70 14.65 7.06 13.07
CA ALA A 70 13.21 6.85 13.21
C ALA A 70 12.50 6.84 11.85
N LEU A 71 12.91 7.71 10.92
CA LEU A 71 12.38 7.75 9.57
C LEU A 71 12.79 6.51 8.75
N LEU A 72 14.03 6.05 8.91
CA LEU A 72 14.55 4.83 8.30
C LEU A 72 13.78 3.59 8.75
N VAL A 73 13.50 3.46 10.05
CA VAL A 73 12.71 2.34 10.59
C VAL A 73 11.31 2.32 9.97
N ARG A 74 10.67 3.48 9.81
CA ARG A 74 9.35 3.55 9.17
C ARG A 74 9.38 3.14 7.71
N ARG A 75 10.39 3.61 6.97
CA ARG A 75 10.62 3.24 5.57
C ARG A 75 10.91 1.75 5.40
N ALA A 76 11.65 1.15 6.34
CA ALA A 76 12.09 -0.24 6.28
C ALA A 76 10.94 -1.25 6.23
N TRP A 77 9.77 -0.93 6.79
CA TRP A 77 8.58 -1.80 6.70
C TRP A 77 7.47 -1.23 5.82
N ALA A 78 7.30 0.10 5.77
CA ALA A 78 6.22 0.73 5.02
C ALA A 78 6.44 0.68 3.49
N ILE A 79 7.68 0.82 3.02
CA ILE A 79 7.99 0.70 1.59
C ILE A 79 7.78 -0.75 1.11
N PRO A 80 8.33 -1.79 1.78
CA PRO A 80 8.09 -3.16 1.35
C PRO A 80 6.61 -3.58 1.40
N THR A 81 5.86 -3.17 2.43
CA THR A 81 4.42 -3.48 2.49
C THR A 81 3.64 -2.87 1.33
N ALA A 82 3.89 -1.60 1.01
CA ALA A 82 3.27 -0.96 -0.15
C ALA A 82 3.69 -1.64 -1.47
N ALA A 83 4.98 -1.99 -1.62
CA ALA A 83 5.50 -2.65 -2.81
C ALA A 83 4.89 -4.04 -3.02
N ILE A 84 4.77 -4.84 -1.96
CA ILE A 84 4.13 -6.17 -2.01
C ILE A 84 2.67 -6.04 -2.43
N GLY A 85 1.93 -5.11 -1.81
CA GLY A 85 0.55 -4.85 -2.20
C GLY A 85 0.43 -4.44 -3.68
N TRP A 86 1.33 -3.60 -4.18
CA TRP A 86 1.37 -3.20 -5.58
C TRP A 86 1.67 -4.36 -6.56
N VAL A 87 2.60 -5.24 -6.20
CA VAL A 87 2.91 -6.45 -6.99
C VAL A 87 1.70 -7.38 -7.01
N MET A 88 1.10 -7.63 -5.85
CA MET A 88 -0.09 -8.49 -5.72
C MET A 88 -1.26 -8.01 -6.57
N ILE A 89 -1.59 -6.71 -6.50
CA ILE A 89 -2.70 -6.16 -7.30
C ILE A 89 -2.42 -6.25 -8.80
N THR A 90 -1.18 -6.02 -9.23
CA THR A 90 -0.77 -6.13 -10.63
C THR A 90 -0.93 -7.56 -11.15
N ILE A 91 -0.50 -8.56 -10.35
CA ILE A 91 -0.66 -9.98 -10.71
C ILE A 91 -2.13 -10.36 -10.84
N VAL A 92 -2.96 -9.96 -9.87
CA VAL A 92 -4.41 -10.25 -9.90
C VAL A 92 -5.07 -9.63 -11.13
N LEU A 93 -4.72 -8.38 -11.46
CA LEU A 93 -5.23 -7.70 -12.65
C LEU A 93 -4.76 -8.36 -13.95
N ALA A 94 -3.49 -8.78 -14.03
CA ALA A 94 -2.97 -9.49 -15.18
C ALA A 94 -3.70 -10.82 -15.41
N ILE A 95 -3.90 -11.61 -14.34
CA ILE A 95 -4.68 -12.85 -14.42
C ILE A 95 -6.10 -12.55 -14.90
N TRP A 96 -6.76 -11.54 -14.32
CA TRP A 96 -8.12 -11.18 -14.69
C TRP A 96 -8.24 -10.81 -16.18
N VAL A 97 -7.32 -9.98 -16.70
CA VAL A 97 -7.29 -9.58 -18.12
C VAL A 97 -7.06 -10.76 -19.06
N HIS A 98 -6.23 -11.73 -18.65
CA HIS A 98 -5.92 -12.90 -19.49
C HIS A 98 -6.94 -14.04 -19.38
N THR A 99 -7.90 -13.98 -18.45
CA THR A 99 -8.89 -15.05 -18.30
C THR A 99 -10.04 -14.80 -19.30
N PRO A 100 -10.24 -15.65 -20.32
CA PRO A 100 -11.38 -15.53 -21.22
C PRO A 100 -12.70 -15.74 -20.48
N PRO A 101 -13.83 -15.24 -21.01
CA PRO A 101 -15.13 -15.42 -20.36
C PRO A 101 -15.43 -16.90 -20.16
N GLY A 102 -15.92 -17.24 -18.96
CA GLY A 102 -16.09 -18.63 -18.53
C GLY A 102 -17.25 -19.35 -19.24
N PRO A 103 -17.41 -20.67 -18.99
CA PRO A 103 -18.39 -21.55 -19.66
C PRO A 103 -19.85 -21.07 -19.63
N GLN A 104 -20.19 -20.18 -18.71
CA GLN A 104 -21.51 -19.55 -18.63
C GLN A 104 -21.79 -18.63 -19.83
N GLU A 105 -20.80 -17.86 -20.30
CA GLU A 105 -20.97 -16.97 -21.45
C GLU A 105 -21.07 -17.77 -22.76
N GLU A 106 -20.38 -18.90 -22.86
CA GLU A 106 -20.52 -19.85 -23.96
C GLU A 106 -21.91 -20.51 -23.97
N SER A 107 -22.42 -20.90 -22.79
CA SER A 107 -23.76 -21.46 -22.66
C SER A 107 -24.85 -20.46 -23.03
N THR A 108 -24.77 -19.21 -22.57
CA THR A 108 -25.78 -18.19 -22.92
C THR A 108 -25.76 -17.92 -24.41
N ARG A 109 -24.57 -17.77 -25.01
CA ARG A 109 -24.40 -17.55 -26.45
C ARG A 109 -24.93 -18.71 -27.29
N PHE A 110 -24.76 -19.95 -26.84
CA PHE A 110 -25.31 -21.13 -27.51
C PHE A 110 -26.85 -21.12 -27.53
N TRP A 111 -27.50 -20.74 -26.42
CA TRP A 111 -28.96 -20.67 -26.37
C TRP A 111 -29.52 -19.51 -27.21
N GLU A 112 -28.83 -18.38 -27.24
CA GLU A 112 -29.18 -17.23 -28.07
C GLU A 112 -29.12 -17.58 -29.57
N LEU A 113 -27.98 -18.13 -30.03
CA LEU A 113 -27.81 -18.58 -31.41
C LEU A 113 -28.80 -19.69 -31.82
N ARG A 114 -29.27 -20.49 -30.86
CA ARG A 114 -30.26 -21.53 -31.14
C ARG A 114 -31.69 -21.00 -31.17
N GLY A 115 -32.01 -19.96 -30.40
CA GLY A 115 -33.30 -19.29 -30.42
C GLY A 115 -33.57 -18.54 -31.73
N ASP A 116 -32.52 -18.06 -32.39
CA ASP A 116 -32.60 -17.32 -33.65
C ASP A 116 -32.84 -18.21 -34.89
N ALA A 117 -32.78 -19.53 -34.73
CA ALA A 117 -32.84 -20.51 -35.82
C ALA A 117 -34.24 -21.12 -36.06
N THR A 118 -35.27 -20.66 -35.35
CA THR A 118 -36.68 -21.08 -35.49
C THR A 118 -37.58 -19.90 -35.78
#